data_AF-A0A7X2MTG7-F1
#
_entry.id   AF-A0A7X2MTG7-F1
#
_cell.length_a   1.000
_cell.length_b   1.000
_cell.length_c   1.000
_cell.angle_alpha   90.00
_cell.angle_beta   90.00
_cell.angle_gamma   90.00
#
_symmetry.space_group_name_H-M   'P 1'
#
loop_
_entity.id
_entity.type
_entity.pdbx_description
1 polymer ?
#
loop_
_entity_poly.entity_id
_entity_poly.type
_entity_poly.pdbx_seq_one_letter_code
_entity_poly.pdbx_strand_id
1 'polypeptide(L)' 'MELLCPAGNLPAVRTAVENGADAVYVGLKDDTNARHFAGLNFTDKKLA' A
#
# COMPACT_ATOMS: atom_id res chain seq x y z
N MET A 1 18.62 -9.31 2.37
CA MET A 1 17.97 -8.60 1.24
C MET A 1 16.51 -8.49 1.63
N GLU A 2 15.93 -7.29 1.60
CA GLU A 2 14.55 -7.05 2.04
C GLU A 2 13.64 -6.80 0.83
N LEU A 3 12.46 -7.40 0.83
CA LEU A 3 11.45 -7.34 -0.22
C LEU A 3 10.39 -6.28 0.12
N LEU A 4 10.44 -5.16 -0.59
CA LEU A 4 9.42 -4.10 -0.51
C LEU A 4 8.34 -4.29 -1.57
N CYS A 5 7.08 -4.43 -1.16
CA CYS A 5 5.93 -4.54 -2.07
C CYS A 5 5.04 -3.29 -2.04
N PRO A 6 4.74 -2.63 -3.17
CA PRO A 6 3.78 -1.52 -3.21
C PRO A 6 2.33 -2.03 -3.25
N ALA A 7 1.48 -1.56 -2.34
CA ALA A 7 0.07 -1.95 -2.26
C ALA A 7 -0.86 -0.72 -2.22
N GLY A 8 -1.82 -0.66 -3.15
CA GLY A 8 -2.78 0.46 -3.26
C GLY A 8 -4.11 0.24 -2.52
N ASN A 9 -4.32 -0.94 -1.94
CA ASN A 9 -5.55 -1.28 -1.20
C ASN A 9 -5.30 -2.42 -0.20
N LEU A 10 -6.24 -2.65 0.71
CA LEU A 10 -6.11 -3.64 1.78
C LEU A 10 -5.95 -5.09 1.27
N PRO A 11 -6.70 -5.57 0.26
CA PRO A 11 -6.45 -6.88 -0.34
C PRO A 11 -5.00 -7.05 -0.85
N ALA A 12 -4.45 -6.04 -1.52
CA ALA A 12 -3.07 -6.08 -2.01
C ALA A 12 -2.04 -6.12 -0.88
N VAL A 13 -2.28 -5.40 0.23
CA VAL A 13 -1.41 -5.49 1.44
C VAL A 13 -1.43 -6.92 1.98
N ARG A 14 -2.62 -7.52 2.10
CA ARG A 14 -2.76 -8.90 2.56
C ARG A 14 -1.95 -9.87 1.70
N THR A 15 -2.11 -9.79 0.37
CA THR A 15 -1.36 -10.64 -0.56
C THR A 15 0.15 -10.43 -0.45
N ALA A 16 0.61 -9.19 -0.28
CA ALA A 16 2.04 -8.89 -0.13
C ALA A 16 2.64 -9.59 1.11
N VAL A 17 1.94 -9.52 2.25
CA VAL A 17 2.37 -10.21 3.49
C VAL A 17 2.34 -11.73 3.32
N GLU A 18 1.27 -12.28 2.73
CA GLU A 18 1.14 -13.73 2.48
C GLU A 18 2.23 -14.27 1.54
N ASN A 19 2.80 -13.44 0.68
CA ASN A 19 3.90 -13.80 -0.23
C ASN A 19 5.30 -13.47 0.32
N GLY A 20 5.41 -13.05 1.58
CA GLY A 20 6.70 -12.85 2.24
C GLY A 20 7.37 -11.51 1.95
N ALA A 21 6.60 -10.44 1.73
CA ALA A 21 7.16 -9.09 1.72
C ALA A 21 7.66 -8.73 3.14
N ASP A 22 8.91 -8.25 3.24
CA ASP A 22 9.48 -7.74 4.48
C ASP A 22 8.88 -6.37 4.86
N ALA A 23 8.48 -5.59 3.85
CA ALA A 23 7.82 -4.30 4.04
C ALA A 23 6.77 -4.06 2.94
N VAL A 24 5.72 -3.30 3.27
CA VAL A 24 4.69 -2.90 2.32
C VAL A 24 4.60 -1.38 2.26
N TYR A 25 4.88 -0.82 1.08
CA TYR A 25 4.64 0.60 0.81
C TYR A 25 3.18 0.81 0.46
N VAL A 26 2.48 1.55 1.32
CA VAL A 26 1.10 2.00 1.06
C VAL A 26 1.10 3.50 0.84
N GLY A 27 0.23 3.94 -0.04
CA GLY A 27 0.08 5.36 -0.35
C GLY A 27 -1.25 5.93 0.14
N LEU A 28 -1.20 7.16 0.64
CA LEU A 28 -2.38 7.92 1.03
C LEU A 28 -3.09 8.49 -0.20
N LYS A 29 -4.38 8.76 -0.05
CA LYS A 29 -5.23 9.41 -1.06
C LYS A 29 -5.06 10.93 -0.95
N ASP A 30 -3.83 11.38 -1.17
CA ASP A 30 -3.43 12.78 -1.22
C ASP A 30 -2.43 13.01 -2.36
N ASP A 31 -2.01 14.26 -2.54
CA ASP A 31 -1.08 14.66 -3.60
C ASP A 31 0.37 14.27 -3.31
N THR A 32 0.67 13.65 -2.17
CA THR A 32 2.03 13.27 -1.77
C THR A 32 2.44 11.88 -2.28
N ASN A 33 1.50 11.13 -2.86
CA ASN A 33 1.70 9.75 -3.25
C ASN A 33 2.31 9.61 -4.66
N ALA A 34 3.48 8.96 -4.74
CA ALA A 34 4.15 8.63 -5.99
C ALA A 34 3.34 7.70 -6.94
N ARG A 35 2.31 7.01 -6.41
CA ARG A 35 1.32 6.22 -7.15
C ARG A 35 -0.06 6.85 -7.02
N HIS A 36 -0.22 8.05 -7.56
CA HIS A 36 -1.52 8.73 -7.71
C HIS A 36 -2.41 7.99 -8.74
N PHE A 37 -2.84 6.78 -8.41
CA PHE A 37 -3.82 6.04 -9.19
C PHE A 37 -5.23 6.36 -8.66
N ALA A 38 -6.04 6.99 -9.52
CA ALA A 38 -7.42 7.31 -9.19
C ALA A 38 -8.19 6.03 -8.82
N GLY A 39 -8.72 5.98 -7.59
CA GLY A 39 -9.55 4.87 -7.08
C GLY A 39 -8.82 3.80 -6.26
N LEU A 40 -7.49 3.87 -6.14
CA LEU A 40 -6.68 2.92 -5.36
C LEU A 40 -5.74 3.72 -4.47
N ASN A 41 -6.07 3.92 -3.18
CA ASN A 41 -5.18 4.39 -2.11
C ASN A 41 -5.92 4.37 -0.75
N PHE A 42 -5.15 4.41 0.34
CA PHE A 42 -5.68 4.46 1.70
C PHE A 42 -6.08 5.90 2.09
N THR A 43 -7.00 6.01 3.03
CA THR A 43 -7.30 7.26 3.75
C THR A 43 -6.82 7.09 5.18
N ASP A 44 -6.57 8.16 5.94
CA ASP A 44 -6.17 8.06 7.35
C ASP A 44 -7.08 7.13 8.16
N LYS A 45 -8.41 7.24 7.96
CA LYS A 45 -9.41 6.38 8.61
C LYS A 45 -9.33 4.89 8.28
N LYS A 46 -8.62 4.51 7.21
CA LYS A 46 -8.42 3.11 6.79
C LYS A 46 -7.05 2.57 7.23
N LEU A 47 -6.17 3.45 7.72
CA LEU A 47 -4.83 3.13 8.23
C LEU A 47 -4.80 3.10 9.76
N ALA A 48 -5.64 3.92 10.43
CA ALA A 48 -5.92 3.85 11.86
C ALA A 48 -6.85 2.67 12.18
#